data_AF-A0A560QU87-F1
#
_entry.id   AF-A0A560QU87-F1
#
_cell.length_a   1.000
_cell.length_b   1.000
_cell.length_c   1.000
_cell.angle_alpha   90.00
_cell.angle_beta   90.00
_cell.angle_gamma   90.00
#
_symmetry.space_group_name_H-M   'P 1'
#
loop_
_entity.id
_entity.type
_entity.pdbx_description
1 polymer ?
#
loop_
_entity_poly.entity_id
_entity_poly.type
_entity_poly.pdbx_seq_one_letter_code
_entity_poly.pdbx_strand_id
1 'polypeptide(L)'
;MDDRVILFKPRAAHAAEDNLRDFITLARDSLTAFGSGLIFDADSWDVTNYVRLKRRNSCSSIRFHGFPSGRGQRDSCCLPQPYKDFAKAYCRYDYALCPYTTVSSRLAALRSLAVALEETEDCVTPIKAGLGHFNRACAILNERYQTSAAFLPV
;
A
#
# COMPACT_ATOMS: atom_id res chain seq x y z
N MET A 1 -35.21 -0.07 -12.94
CA MET A 1 -33.86 -0.24 -13.51
C MET A 1 -33.12 1.04 -13.16
N ASP A 2 -32.22 0.99 -12.19
CA ASP A 2 -31.52 2.19 -11.72
C ASP A 2 -30.54 2.68 -12.80
N ASP A 3 -30.81 3.88 -13.30
CA ASP A 3 -30.01 4.55 -14.30
C ASP A 3 -28.72 5.07 -13.64
N ARG A 4 -27.67 4.26 -13.70
CA ARG A 4 -26.38 4.55 -13.06
C ARG A 4 -25.58 5.51 -13.93
N VAL A 5 -25.92 6.80 -13.86
CA VAL A 5 -25.25 7.87 -14.58
C VAL A 5 -23.84 8.08 -14.00
N ILE A 6 -22.80 7.75 -14.78
CA ILE A 6 -21.41 8.07 -14.46
C ILE A 6 -21.12 9.46 -15.04
N LEU A 7 -21.02 10.47 -14.17
CA LEU A 7 -20.62 11.82 -14.55
C LEU A 7 -19.12 11.86 -14.85
N PHE A 8 -18.76 11.92 -16.13
CA PHE A 8 -17.38 12.16 -16.55
C PHE A 8 -17.03 13.64 -16.39
N LYS A 9 -16.25 13.96 -15.36
CA LYS A 9 -15.57 15.25 -15.24
C LYS A 9 -14.22 15.19 -15.97
N PRO A 10 -13.83 16.22 -16.75
CA PRO A 10 -12.52 16.28 -17.38
C PRO A 10 -11.41 16.18 -16.33
N ARG A 11 -10.38 15.37 -16.60
CA ARG A 11 -9.24 15.12 -15.69
C ARG A 11 -8.49 16.40 -15.26
N ALA A 12 -8.55 17.46 -16.06
CA ALA A 12 -7.98 18.77 -15.75
C ALA A 12 -8.80 19.58 -14.72
N ALA A 13 -10.05 19.22 -14.46
CA ALA A 13 -10.98 19.94 -13.58
C ALA A 13 -11.15 19.31 -12.19
N HIS A 14 -10.44 18.20 -11.89
CA HIS A 14 -10.44 17.58 -10.58
C HIS A 14 -9.22 17.99 -9.75
N ALA A 15 -9.45 18.46 -8.53
CA ALA A 15 -8.40 18.66 -7.54
C ALA A 15 -7.73 17.31 -7.20
N ALA A 16 -6.45 17.33 -6.83
CA ALA A 16 -5.70 16.11 -6.50
C ALA A 16 -6.33 15.35 -5.33
N GLU A 17 -6.91 16.07 -4.38
CA GLU A 17 -7.62 15.55 -3.21
C GLU A 17 -8.89 14.80 -3.58
N ASP A 18 -9.66 15.33 -4.54
CA ASP A 18 -10.88 14.67 -5.02
C ASP A 18 -10.55 13.39 -5.76
N ASN A 19 -9.54 13.43 -6.63
CA ASN A 19 -9.07 12.24 -7.35
C ASN A 19 -8.59 11.15 -6.37
N LEU A 20 -7.87 11.53 -5.31
CA LEU A 20 -7.42 10.59 -4.30
C LEU A 20 -8.61 9.97 -3.56
N ARG A 21 -9.60 10.77 -3.19
CA ARG A 21 -10.81 10.30 -2.52
C ARG A 21 -11.59 9.33 -3.40
N ASP A 22 -11.82 9.68 -4.66
CA ASP A 22 -12.55 8.85 -5.61
C ASP A 22 -11.81 7.53 -5.88
N PHE A 23 -10.48 7.57 -5.96
CA PHE A 23 -9.65 6.37 -6.08
C PHE A 23 -9.80 5.44 -4.86
N ILE A 24 -9.78 5.99 -3.64
CA ILE A 24 -9.97 5.20 -2.42
C ILE A 24 -11.37 4.59 -2.39
N THR A 25 -12.41 5.37 -2.72
CA THR A 25 -13.81 4.90 -2.80
C THR A 25 -13.95 3.77 -3.83
N LEU A 26 -13.37 3.93 -5.02
CA LEU A 26 -13.37 2.88 -6.06
C LEU A 26 -12.77 1.58 -5.52
N ALA A 27 -11.60 1.65 -4.90
CA ALA A 27 -10.92 0.47 -4.38
C ALA A 27 -11.64 -0.18 -3.20
N ARG A 28 -12.27 0.63 -2.34
CA ARG A 28 -13.04 0.16 -1.18
C ARG A 28 -14.33 -0.54 -1.60
N ASP A 29 -15.13 0.13 -2.42
CA ASP A 29 -16.54 -0.22 -2.61
C ASP A 29 -16.80 -1.03 -3.89
N SER A 30 -15.95 -0.88 -4.92
CA SER A 30 -16.21 -1.47 -6.24
C SER A 30 -15.31 -2.67 -6.57
N LEU A 31 -14.11 -2.75 -6.00
CA LEU A 31 -13.20 -3.86 -6.28
C LEU A 31 -13.48 -5.08 -5.40
N THR A 32 -13.33 -6.27 -5.98
CA THR A 32 -13.49 -7.57 -5.28
C THR A 32 -12.16 -8.31 -5.11
N ALA A 33 -11.03 -7.67 -5.47
CA ALA A 33 -9.70 -8.19 -5.20
C ALA A 33 -9.52 -8.48 -3.70
N PHE A 34 -8.92 -9.63 -3.37
CA PHE A 34 -8.84 -10.21 -2.02
C PHE A 34 -10.19 -10.62 -1.41
N GLY A 35 -11.23 -10.78 -2.23
CA GLY A 35 -12.56 -11.20 -1.83
C GLY A 35 -13.53 -10.03 -1.66
N SER A 36 -14.82 -10.32 -1.85
CA SER A 36 -15.91 -9.36 -1.62
C SER A 36 -16.14 -9.07 -0.14
N GLY A 37 -15.85 -10.03 0.75
CA GLY A 37 -15.96 -9.88 2.21
C GLY A 37 -14.76 -9.22 2.89
N LEU A 38 -13.84 -8.61 2.13
CA LEU A 38 -12.66 -7.95 2.68
C LEU A 38 -13.08 -6.74 3.56
N ILE A 39 -12.62 -6.72 4.81
CA ILE A 39 -12.80 -5.56 5.70
C ILE A 39 -11.71 -4.53 5.39
N PHE A 40 -12.03 -3.55 4.53
CA PHE A 40 -11.06 -2.56 4.06
C PHE A 40 -10.39 -1.79 5.20
N ASP A 41 -11.14 -1.42 6.23
CA ASP A 41 -10.63 -0.59 7.34
C ASP A 41 -9.71 -1.33 8.31
N ALA A 42 -9.63 -2.67 8.22
CA ALA A 42 -8.68 -3.44 9.02
C ALA A 42 -7.22 -3.04 8.71
N ASP A 43 -6.37 -3.02 9.74
CA ASP A 43 -4.94 -2.69 9.60
C ASP A 43 -4.12 -3.85 9.01
N SER A 44 -4.72 -5.03 8.90
CA SER A 44 -4.15 -6.19 8.24
C SER A 44 -5.20 -6.97 7.46
N TRP A 45 -4.82 -7.46 6.28
CA TRP A 45 -5.64 -8.32 5.43
C TRP A 45 -5.00 -9.69 5.29
N ASP A 46 -5.78 -10.76 5.51
CA ASP A 46 -5.37 -12.11 5.13
C ASP A 46 -5.62 -12.31 3.64
N VAL A 47 -4.54 -12.51 2.88
CA VAL A 47 -4.58 -12.71 1.44
C VAL A 47 -4.04 -14.09 1.03
N THR A 48 -3.95 -15.02 1.98
CA THR A 48 -3.36 -16.35 1.78
C THR A 48 -4.01 -17.10 0.62
N ASN A 49 -5.33 -17.01 0.49
CA ASN A 49 -6.08 -17.71 -0.57
C ASN A 49 -6.00 -17.03 -1.95
N TYR A 50 -5.45 -15.81 -2.02
CA TYR A 50 -5.40 -15.00 -3.24
C TYR A 50 -3.97 -14.90 -3.79
N VAL A 51 -2.97 -14.89 -2.92
CA VAL A 51 -1.57 -14.75 -3.30
C VAL A 51 -0.92 -16.14 -3.38
N ARG A 52 -0.63 -16.61 -4.60
CA ARG A 52 0.02 -17.91 -4.81
C ARG A 52 1.50 -17.84 -4.44
N LEU A 53 1.81 -18.14 -3.19
CA LEU A 53 3.19 -18.34 -2.74
C LEU A 53 3.74 -19.65 -3.30
N LYS A 54 5.02 -19.66 -3.70
CA LYS A 54 5.73 -20.87 -4.13
C LYS A 54 5.84 -21.94 -3.03
N ARG A 55 5.63 -21.59 -1.74
CA ARG A 55 5.70 -22.52 -0.61
C ARG A 55 4.30 -22.83 -0.07
N ARG A 56 3.96 -24.12 -0.03
CA ARG A 56 2.61 -24.67 0.22
C ARG A 56 2.01 -24.37 1.61
N ASN A 57 2.80 -23.87 2.58
CA ASN A 57 2.41 -23.69 3.99
C ASN A 57 2.63 -22.27 4.54
N SER A 58 2.80 -21.25 3.71
CA SER A 58 2.96 -19.87 4.18
C SER A 58 1.63 -19.11 4.17
N CYS A 59 1.20 -18.61 5.34
CA CYS A 59 0.17 -17.58 5.43
C CYS A 59 0.72 -16.27 4.85
N SER A 60 -0.10 -15.59 4.04
CA SER A 60 0.23 -14.35 3.37
C SER A 60 -0.69 -13.27 3.88
N SER A 61 -0.14 -12.28 4.58
CA SER A 61 -0.91 -11.14 5.07
C SER A 61 -0.31 -9.81 4.60
N ILE A 62 -1.19 -8.86 4.34
CA ILE A 62 -0.85 -7.48 4.04
C ILE A 62 -1.04 -6.69 5.33
N ARG A 63 0.04 -6.15 5.89
CA ARG A 63 0.00 -5.36 7.14
C ARG A 63 0.34 -3.91 6.85
N PHE A 64 -0.60 -2.99 7.05
CA PHE A 64 -0.45 -1.56 6.77
C PHE A 64 0.21 -0.80 7.93
N HIS A 65 1.36 -1.31 8.37
CA HIS A 65 2.20 -0.72 9.40
C HIS A 65 3.50 -0.21 8.79
N GLY A 66 4.14 0.73 9.48
CA GLY A 66 5.46 1.23 9.15
C GLY A 66 6.58 0.21 9.35
N PHE A 67 7.81 0.69 9.37
CA PHE A 67 8.96 -0.13 9.76
C PHE A 67 9.18 -0.12 11.28
N PRO A 68 9.81 -1.17 11.86
CA PRO A 68 10.23 -2.43 11.24
C PRO A 68 9.09 -3.46 11.07
N SER A 69 8.85 -3.93 9.85
CA SER A 69 7.78 -4.89 9.55
C SER A 69 8.34 -6.26 9.14
N GLY A 70 8.27 -7.24 10.05
CA GLY A 70 8.76 -8.61 9.86
C GLY A 70 8.08 -9.63 10.77
N ARG A 71 8.34 -10.93 10.58
CA ARG A 71 7.83 -11.97 11.50
C ARG A 71 8.36 -11.69 12.92
N GLY A 72 7.45 -11.57 13.89
CA GLY A 72 7.79 -11.26 15.29
C GLY A 72 7.92 -9.77 15.61
N GLN A 73 8.01 -8.89 14.62
CA GLN A 73 8.03 -7.44 14.82
C GLN A 73 6.58 -6.93 14.88
N ARG A 74 6.05 -6.82 16.10
CA ARG A 74 4.66 -6.39 16.36
C ARG A 74 4.53 -4.91 16.74
N ASP A 75 5.65 -4.24 17.02
CA ASP A 75 5.65 -2.93 17.69
C ASP A 75 5.71 -1.74 16.72
N SER A 76 5.55 -1.97 15.42
CA SER A 76 5.49 -0.86 14.45
C SER A 76 4.13 -0.18 14.45
N CYS A 77 4.15 1.15 14.50
CA CYS A 77 2.95 1.97 14.32
C CYS A 77 2.28 1.70 12.96
N CYS A 78 0.96 1.86 12.91
CA CYS A 78 0.22 1.85 11.65
C CYS A 78 0.72 2.97 10.73
N LEU A 79 0.58 2.80 9.41
CA LEU A 79 0.84 3.89 8.47
C LEU A 79 -0.05 5.10 8.82
N PRO A 80 0.45 6.33 8.67
CA PRO A 80 -0.30 7.54 9.02
C PRO A 80 -1.51 7.71 8.09
N GLN A 81 -2.56 8.34 8.62
CA GLN A 81 -3.66 8.83 7.78
C GLN A 81 -3.31 10.21 7.22
N PRO A 82 -3.72 10.57 5.98
CA PRO A 82 -4.57 9.80 5.05
C PRO A 82 -3.83 8.75 4.18
N TYR A 83 -2.51 8.66 4.27
CA TYR A 83 -1.70 7.79 3.40
C TYR A 83 -2.03 6.29 3.52
N LYS A 84 -2.44 5.82 4.71
CA LYS A 84 -2.82 4.42 4.92
C LYS A 84 -3.97 3.99 4.01
N ASP A 85 -5.00 4.81 3.87
CA ASP A 85 -6.14 4.52 3.01
C ASP A 85 -5.74 4.47 1.53
N PHE A 86 -4.83 5.35 1.12
CA PHE A 86 -4.19 5.27 -0.20
C PHE A 86 -3.41 3.96 -0.39
N ALA A 87 -2.57 3.58 0.57
CA ALA A 87 -1.77 2.35 0.48
C ALA A 87 -2.66 1.10 0.34
N LYS A 88 -3.78 1.06 1.09
CA LYS A 88 -4.82 0.03 0.97
C LYS A 88 -5.44 0.01 -0.42
N ALA A 89 -5.91 1.17 -0.90
CA ALA A 89 -6.51 1.32 -2.21
C ALA A 89 -5.55 0.89 -3.32
N TYR A 90 -4.30 1.33 -3.26
CA TYR A 90 -3.23 0.94 -4.19
C TYR A 90 -3.02 -0.57 -4.20
N CYS A 91 -2.82 -1.22 -3.06
CA CYS A 91 -2.61 -2.67 -3.00
C CYS A 91 -3.76 -3.47 -3.63
N ARG A 92 -5.00 -3.05 -3.40
CA ARG A 92 -6.19 -3.73 -3.93
C ARG A 92 -6.38 -3.49 -5.43
N TYR A 93 -6.20 -2.24 -5.88
CA TYR A 93 -6.28 -1.85 -7.29
C TYR A 93 -5.17 -2.52 -8.12
N ASP A 94 -3.93 -2.43 -7.65
CA ASP A 94 -2.75 -2.97 -8.32
C ASP A 94 -2.82 -4.51 -8.43
N TYR A 95 -3.39 -5.19 -7.43
CA TYR A 95 -3.68 -6.64 -7.53
C TYR A 95 -4.82 -6.94 -8.52
N ALA A 96 -5.87 -6.12 -8.56
CA ALA A 96 -6.97 -6.29 -9.52
C ALA A 96 -6.49 -6.15 -10.97
N LEU A 97 -5.52 -5.26 -11.22
CA LEU A 97 -4.90 -5.09 -12.53
C LEU A 97 -3.94 -6.22 -12.88
N CYS A 98 -3.04 -6.56 -11.96
CA CYS A 98 -2.00 -7.56 -12.19
C CYS A 98 -1.79 -8.40 -10.93
N PRO A 99 -2.47 -9.56 -10.82
CA PRO A 99 -2.31 -10.46 -9.69
C PRO A 99 -0.85 -10.90 -9.55
N TYR A 100 -0.27 -10.68 -8.37
CA TYR A 100 1.12 -10.97 -8.07
C TYR A 100 1.27 -12.09 -7.05
N THR A 101 2.43 -12.73 -7.04
CA THR A 101 2.75 -13.86 -6.16
C THR A 101 3.29 -13.44 -4.79
N THR A 102 3.70 -12.18 -4.62
CA THR A 102 4.35 -11.70 -3.40
C THR A 102 4.00 -10.25 -3.11
N VAL A 103 3.48 -9.96 -1.90
CA VAL A 103 3.09 -8.60 -1.47
C VAL A 103 4.24 -7.81 -0.82
N SER A 104 5.29 -8.50 -0.37
CA SER A 104 6.31 -7.91 0.50
C SER A 104 7.08 -6.75 -0.13
N SER A 105 7.43 -6.83 -1.40
CA SER A 105 8.17 -5.76 -2.10
C SER A 105 7.33 -4.50 -2.26
N ARG A 106 6.06 -4.63 -2.64
CA ARG A 106 5.12 -3.50 -2.77
C ARG A 106 4.89 -2.82 -1.43
N LEU A 107 4.70 -3.60 -0.37
CA LEU A 107 4.58 -3.04 0.99
C LEU A 107 5.86 -2.37 1.47
N ALA A 108 7.04 -2.94 1.17
CA ALA A 108 8.30 -2.29 1.51
C ALA A 108 8.43 -0.92 0.83
N ALA A 109 8.07 -0.83 -0.45
CA ALA A 109 8.05 0.44 -1.20
C ALA A 109 7.04 1.46 -0.63
N LEU A 110 5.82 1.03 -0.30
CA LEU A 110 4.83 1.91 0.31
C LEU A 110 5.28 2.43 1.68
N ARG A 111 5.96 1.60 2.47
CA ARG A 111 6.51 1.99 3.78
C ARG A 111 7.69 2.95 3.64
N SER A 112 8.62 2.70 2.71
CA SER A 112 9.74 3.61 2.51
C SER A 112 9.29 4.96 1.98
N LEU A 113 8.26 5.00 1.12
CA LEU A 113 7.66 6.24 0.68
C LEU A 113 6.95 7.00 1.82
N ALA A 114 6.27 6.30 2.72
CA ALA A 114 5.68 6.92 3.91
C ALA A 114 6.75 7.60 4.78
N VAL A 115 7.86 6.90 5.06
CA VAL A 115 8.98 7.46 5.83
C VAL A 115 9.58 8.68 5.12
N ALA A 116 9.80 8.60 3.81
CA ALA A 116 10.35 9.73 3.04
C ALA A 116 9.44 10.98 3.08
N LEU A 117 8.12 10.78 3.08
CA LEU A 117 7.15 11.87 3.23
C LEU A 117 7.16 12.41 4.67
N GLU A 118 7.20 11.55 5.69
CA GLU A 118 7.27 11.95 7.11
C GLU A 118 8.51 12.80 7.44
N GLU A 119 9.62 12.61 6.72
CA GLU A 119 10.85 13.38 6.93
C GLU A 119 10.73 14.87 6.53
N THR A 120 9.78 15.22 5.65
CA THR A 120 9.75 16.54 4.98
C THR A 120 8.38 17.20 4.98
N GLU A 121 7.31 16.44 5.18
CA GLU A 121 5.94 16.92 5.08
C GLU A 121 5.20 16.81 6.42
N ASP A 122 4.54 17.89 6.84
CA ASP A 122 3.68 17.90 8.04
C ASP A 122 2.46 16.97 7.93
N CYS A 123 2.06 16.66 6.70
CA CYS A 123 0.93 15.78 6.41
C CYS A 123 1.32 14.76 5.35
N VAL A 124 1.31 13.49 5.74
CA VAL A 124 1.71 12.37 4.89
C VAL A 124 0.56 12.01 3.95
N THR A 125 0.67 12.43 2.70
CA THR A 125 -0.30 12.14 1.63
C THR A 125 0.42 11.85 0.33
N PRO A 126 -0.07 10.90 -0.50
CA PRO A 126 0.53 10.62 -1.81
C PRO A 126 0.51 11.83 -2.75
N ILE A 127 -0.35 12.82 -2.53
CA ILE A 127 -0.47 14.01 -3.37
C ILE A 127 0.81 14.86 -3.31
N LYS A 128 1.47 14.86 -2.15
CA LYS A 128 2.74 15.57 -1.92
C LYS A 128 3.96 14.78 -2.42
N ALA A 129 3.76 13.52 -2.83
CA ALA A 129 4.86 12.72 -3.33
C ALA A 129 5.44 13.33 -4.61
N GLY A 130 6.75 13.50 -4.62
CA GLY A 130 7.51 14.11 -5.70
C GLY A 130 8.82 13.35 -5.89
N LEU A 131 9.62 13.74 -6.88
CA LEU A 131 10.85 13.01 -7.23
C LEU A 131 11.81 12.85 -6.04
N GLY A 132 11.96 13.88 -5.19
CA GLY A 132 12.78 13.82 -3.98
C GLY A 132 12.33 12.72 -3.02
N HIS A 133 11.02 12.62 -2.77
CA HIS A 133 10.41 11.59 -1.92
C HIS A 133 10.68 10.18 -2.46
N PHE A 134 10.55 9.97 -3.78
CA PHE A 134 10.83 8.66 -4.39
C PHE A 134 12.32 8.29 -4.31
N ASN A 135 13.22 9.23 -4.58
CA ASN A 135 14.66 8.99 -4.46
C ASN A 135 15.04 8.62 -3.02
N ARG A 136 14.48 9.33 -2.04
CA ARG A 136 14.69 9.04 -0.62
C ARG A 136 14.13 7.68 -0.21
N ALA A 137 12.93 7.33 -0.68
CA ALA A 137 12.33 6.01 -0.47
C ALA A 137 13.20 4.86 -1.02
N CYS A 138 13.82 5.06 -2.20
CA CYS A 138 14.78 4.11 -2.77
C CYS A 138 16.04 3.97 -1.89
N ALA A 139 16.59 5.07 -1.38
CA ALA A 139 17.73 5.05 -0.47
C ALA A 139 17.43 4.25 0.80
N ILE A 140 16.28 4.50 1.45
CA ILE A 140 15.83 3.78 2.64
C ILE A 140 15.72 2.27 2.40
N LEU A 141 15.22 1.86 1.23
CA LEU A 141 15.14 0.45 0.87
C LEU A 141 16.54 -0.17 0.70
N ASN A 142 17.42 0.51 -0.03
CA ASN A 142 18.79 0.02 -0.27
C ASN A 142 19.55 -0.17 1.04
N GLU A 143 19.48 0.81 1.94
CA GLU A 143 20.08 0.74 3.28
C GLU A 143 19.56 -0.51 4.04
N ARG A 144 18.23 -0.71 4.08
CA ARG A 144 17.62 -1.85 4.78
C ARG A 144 17.99 -3.21 4.20
N TYR A 145 18.04 -3.33 2.87
CA TYR A 145 18.41 -4.60 2.22
C TYR A 145 19.90 -4.90 2.39
N GLN A 146 20.77 -3.89 2.35
CA GLN A 146 22.20 -4.04 2.62
C GLN A 146 22.45 -4.45 4.08
N THR A 147 21.79 -3.81 5.05
CA THR A 147 21.87 -4.20 6.45
C THR A 147 21.39 -5.63 6.66
N SER A 148 20.26 -6.02 6.06
CA SER A 148 19.73 -7.39 6.17
C SER A 148 20.68 -8.44 5.58
N ALA A 149 21.41 -8.12 4.51
CA ALA A 149 22.40 -9.01 3.91
C ALA A 149 23.68 -9.15 4.77
N ALA A 150 24.07 -8.11 5.50
CA ALA A 150 25.23 -8.13 6.38
C ALA A 150 25.06 -8.99 7.65
N PHE A 151 23.81 -9.29 8.05
CA PHE A 151 23.48 -10.06 9.26
C PHE A 151 23.23 -11.56 9.03
N LEU A 152 23.51 -12.10 7.84
CA LEU A 152 23.51 -13.56 7.63
C LEU A 152 24.88 -14.13 8.03
N PRO A 153 25.02 -14.87 9.15
CA PRO A 153 26.26 -15.59 9.41
C PRO A 153 26.41 -16.69 8.36
N VAL A 154 27.58 -16.74 7.74
CA VAL A 154 28.03 -17.85 6.89
C VAL A 154 28.23 -19.10 7.74
#